data_AF-A0A401U268-F1
#
_entry.id   AF-A0A401U268-F1
#
_cell.length_a   1.000
_cell.length_b   1.000
_cell.length_c   1.000
_cell.angle_alpha   90.00
_cell.angle_beta   90.00
_cell.angle_gamma   90.00
#
_symmetry.space_group_name_H-M   'P 1'
#
loop_
_entity.id
_entity.type
_entity.pdbx_description
1 polymer ?
#
loop_
_entity_poly.entity_id
_entity_poly.type
_entity_poly.pdbx_seq_one_letter_code
_entity_poly.pdbx_strand_id
1 'polypeptide(L)'
;MPAGIAHAIRIAGQVEMRTVFVVPDALPDLSPDCEVIEVSALLRSLVVAATAIPLDYDTDSRDERVMRLILDEVRLAPRLSMHVPMPNHPRLANLCNAMIADPASEVTLESLAAECAMSGRTLARLFQKELGMS
;
A
#
# COMPACT_ATOMS: atom_id res chain seq x y z
N MET A 1 -0.49 -6.90 -5.12
CA MET A 1 0.06 -8.01 -4.32
C MET A 1 0.26 -9.22 -5.22
N PRO A 2 1.49 -9.75 -5.32
CA PRO A 2 1.75 -10.98 -6.07
C PRO A 2 1.08 -12.20 -5.43
N ALA A 3 0.74 -13.20 -6.25
CA ALA A 3 0.15 -14.45 -5.78
C ALA A 3 1.11 -15.19 -4.83
N GLY A 4 0.57 -15.79 -3.77
CA GLY A 4 1.34 -16.57 -2.80
C GLY A 4 2.13 -15.76 -1.76
N ILE A 5 2.11 -14.42 -1.83
CA ILE A 5 2.76 -13.56 -0.84
C ILE A 5 1.84 -13.37 0.37
N ALA A 6 2.33 -13.76 1.56
CA ALA A 6 1.65 -13.47 2.82
C ALA A 6 1.59 -11.95 3.04
N HIS A 7 0.39 -11.44 3.27
CA HIS A 7 0.15 -10.03 3.49
C HIS A 7 -0.99 -9.82 4.47
N ALA A 8 -1.00 -8.65 5.11
CA ALA A 8 -2.06 -8.23 6.01
C ALA A 8 -2.42 -6.79 5.70
N ILE A 9 -3.68 -6.45 5.90
CA ILE A 9 -4.21 -5.10 5.68
C ILE A 9 -4.81 -4.64 7.01
N ARG A 10 -4.40 -3.44 7.45
CA ARG A 10 -4.97 -2.75 8.61
C ARG A 10 -5.67 -1.50 8.12
N ILE A 11 -6.90 -1.30 8.59
CA ILE A 11 -7.76 -0.18 8.20
C ILE A 11 -8.15 0.55 9.49
N ALA A 12 -7.99 1.87 9.49
CA ALA A 12 -8.43 2.74 10.58
C ALA A 12 -9.49 3.72 10.06
N GLY A 13 -10.60 3.87 10.79
CA GLY A 13 -11.71 4.73 10.41
C GLY A 13 -12.70 4.08 9.43
N GLN A 14 -13.56 4.91 8.82
CA GLN A 14 -14.54 4.46 7.84
C GLN A 14 -13.91 4.40 6.44
N VAL A 15 -13.61 3.19 5.97
CA VAL A 15 -13.01 2.96 4.65
C VAL A 15 -13.78 1.86 3.94
N GLU A 16 -14.14 2.11 2.69
CA GLU A 16 -14.67 1.08 1.79
C GLU A 16 -13.54 0.47 0.97
N MET A 17 -13.17 -0.77 1.32
CA MET A 17 -12.14 -1.50 0.62
C MET A 17 -12.72 -2.25 -0.59
N ARG A 18 -12.03 -2.14 -1.73
CA ARG A 18 -12.35 -2.86 -2.97
C ARG A 18 -11.09 -3.57 -3.46
N THR A 19 -11.22 -4.84 -3.80
CA THR A 19 -10.10 -5.69 -4.22
C THR A 19 -10.39 -6.24 -5.60
N VAL A 20 -9.46 -6.03 -6.54
CA VAL A 20 -9.48 -6.68 -7.84
C VAL A 20 -8.54 -7.88 -7.78
N PHE A 21 -9.11 -9.07 -7.98
CA PHE A 21 -8.33 -10.29 -8.13
C PHE A 21 -8.03 -10.51 -9.60
N VAL A 22 -6.73 -10.65 -9.91
CA VAL A 22 -6.25 -10.86 -11.27
C VAL A 22 -5.62 -12.23 -11.34
N VAL A 23 -6.08 -13.07 -12.27
CA VAL A 23 -5.42 -14.34 -12.56
C VAL A 23 -4.06 -14.06 -13.21
N PRO A 24 -2.98 -14.80 -12.86
CA PRO A 24 -1.62 -14.49 -13.34
C PRO A 24 -1.53 -14.31 -14.86
N ASP A 25 -2.25 -15.13 -15.63
CA ASP A 25 -2.20 -15.13 -17.10
C ASP A 25 -2.90 -13.92 -17.74
N ALA A 26 -3.71 -13.17 -16.99
CA ALA A 26 -4.40 -11.98 -17.51
C ALA A 26 -3.50 -10.74 -17.61
N LEU A 27 -2.39 -10.71 -16.85
CA LEU A 27 -1.37 -9.67 -16.89
C LEU A 27 0.03 -10.29 -16.78
N PRO A 28 0.52 -10.97 -17.84
CA PRO A 28 1.78 -11.70 -17.78
C PRO A 28 3.01 -10.79 -17.62
N ASP A 29 2.88 -9.52 -17.97
CA ASP A 29 3.95 -8.52 -17.92
C ASP A 29 4.06 -7.82 -16.54
N LEU A 30 3.25 -8.22 -15.55
CA LEU A 30 3.31 -7.61 -14.22
C LEU A 30 4.57 -8.09 -13.47
N SER A 31 5.19 -7.19 -12.71
CA SER A 31 6.32 -7.55 -11.86
C SER A 31 5.93 -8.62 -10.83
N PRO A 32 6.81 -9.59 -10.53
CA PRO A 32 6.60 -10.53 -9.43
C PRO A 32 6.74 -9.88 -8.05
N ASP A 33 7.21 -8.62 -7.99
CA ASP A 33 7.41 -7.89 -6.74
C ASP A 33 6.14 -7.19 -6.25
N CYS A 34 6.12 -6.87 -4.95
CA CYS A 34 5.04 -6.08 -4.37
C CYS A 34 5.18 -4.61 -4.75
N GLU A 35 4.33 -4.14 -5.67
CA GLU A 35 4.32 -2.76 -6.15
C GLU A 35 3.15 -1.95 -5.60
N VAL A 36 3.39 -0.65 -5.38
CA VAL A 36 2.35 0.35 -5.17
C VAL A 36 2.14 1.09 -6.49
N ILE A 37 0.89 1.30 -6.88
CA ILE A 37 0.54 1.95 -8.13
C ILE A 37 -0.32 3.18 -7.83
N GLU A 38 -0.18 4.22 -8.65
CA GLU A 38 -1.11 5.35 -8.62
C GLU A 38 -2.47 4.93 -9.19
N VAL A 39 -3.55 5.20 -8.45
CA VAL A 39 -4.91 4.90 -8.91
C VAL A 39 -5.50 6.15 -9.55
N SER A 40 -5.59 6.15 -10.88
CA SER A 40 -6.24 7.22 -11.65
C SER A 40 -7.73 7.34 -11.33
N ALA A 41 -8.33 8.50 -11.61
CA ALA A 41 -9.78 8.68 -11.46
C ALA A 41 -10.59 7.71 -12.35
N LEU A 42 -10.05 7.36 -13.53
CA LEU A 42 -10.63 6.37 -14.43
C LEU A 42 -10.58 4.98 -13.82
N LEU A 43 -9.40 4.51 -13.40
CA LEU A 43 -9.23 3.19 -12.77
C LEU A 43 -10.13 3.05 -11.55
N ARG A 44 -10.16 4.06 -10.67
CA ARG A 44 -11.07 4.08 -9.51
C ARG A 44 -12.54 3.88 -9.93
N SER A 45 -12.98 4.59 -10.96
CA SER A 45 -14.37 4.53 -11.43
C SER A 45 -14.70 3.18 -12.05
N LEU A 46 -13.76 2.57 -12.79
CA LEU A 46 -13.91 1.23 -13.35
C LEU A 46 -14.00 0.16 -12.25
N VAL A 47 -13.16 0.25 -11.22
CA VAL A 47 -13.21 -0.66 -10.06
C VAL A 47 -14.56 -0.56 -9.35
N VAL A 48 -15.10 0.65 -9.18
CA VAL A 48 -16.45 0.84 -8.62
C VAL A 48 -17.53 0.27 -9.53
N ALA A 49 -17.43 0.46 -10.86
CA ALA A 49 -18.39 -0.12 -11.80
C ALA A 49 -18.33 -1.66 -11.78
N ALA A 50 -17.15 -2.26 -11.63
CA ALA A 50 -16.94 -3.70 -11.57
C ALA A 50 -17.62 -4.36 -10.37
N THR A 51 -17.87 -3.63 -9.26
CA THR A 51 -18.58 -4.22 -8.12
C THR A 51 -20.05 -4.55 -8.41
N ALA A 52 -20.61 -4.01 -9.48
CA ALA A 52 -21.97 -4.29 -9.93
C ALA A 52 -22.04 -5.34 -11.06
N ILE A 53 -20.89 -5.81 -11.56
CA ILE A 53 -20.81 -6.77 -12.66
C ILE A 53 -20.95 -8.20 -12.10
N PRO A 54 -21.84 -9.04 -12.64
CA PRO A 54 -21.96 -10.45 -12.23
C PRO A 54 -20.71 -11.23 -12.64
N LEU A 55 -20.32 -12.27 -11.90
CA LEU A 55 -19.09 -13.03 -12.18
C LEU A 55 -19.15 -13.81 -13.51
N ASP A 56 -20.34 -14.15 -13.97
CA ASP A 56 -20.66 -14.90 -15.19
C ASP A 56 -21.10 -13.97 -16.34
N TYR A 57 -20.47 -12.81 -16.47
CA TYR A 57 -20.73 -11.88 -17.57
C TYR A 57 -20.44 -12.50 -18.94
N ASP A 58 -21.24 -12.10 -19.94
CA ASP A 58 -21.09 -12.56 -21.32
C ASP A 58 -19.78 -12.07 -21.95
N THR A 59 -19.25 -12.85 -22.88
CA THR A 59 -18.17 -12.44 -23.78
C THR A 59 -18.64 -11.36 -24.75
N ASP A 60 -17.74 -10.46 -25.14
CA ASP A 60 -17.94 -9.24 -25.94
C ASP A 60 -18.99 -8.27 -25.37
N SER A 61 -19.31 -8.43 -24.09
CA SER A 61 -20.22 -7.54 -23.37
C SER A 61 -19.53 -6.23 -22.99
N ARG A 62 -20.35 -5.24 -22.60
CA ARG A 62 -19.84 -4.02 -21.95
C ARG A 62 -19.06 -4.35 -20.69
N ASP A 63 -19.43 -5.40 -19.98
CA ASP A 63 -18.84 -5.75 -18.69
C ASP A 63 -17.47 -6.42 -18.85
N GLU A 64 -17.30 -7.32 -19.84
CA GLU A 64 -15.97 -7.83 -20.20
C GLU A 64 -15.03 -6.68 -20.59
N ARG A 65 -15.51 -5.71 -21.38
CA ARG A 65 -14.72 -4.53 -21.76
C ARG A 65 -14.30 -3.70 -20.54
N VAL A 66 -15.16 -3.55 -19.53
CA VAL A 66 -14.79 -2.88 -18.26
C VAL A 66 -13.69 -3.65 -17.55
N MET A 67 -13.83 -4.97 -17.41
CA MET A 67 -12.83 -5.81 -16.75
C MET A 67 -11.48 -5.75 -17.47
N ARG A 68 -11.48 -5.79 -18.81
CA ARG A 68 -10.26 -5.64 -19.62
C ARG A 68 -9.62 -4.27 -19.45
N LEU A 69 -10.42 -3.20 -19.46
CA LEU A 69 -9.90 -1.84 -19.28
C LEU A 69 -9.29 -1.62 -17.90
N ILE A 70 -9.79 -2.29 -16.85
CA ILE A 70 -9.12 -2.28 -15.54
C ILE A 70 -7.70 -2.83 -15.65
N LEU A 71 -7.50 -3.93 -16.39
CA LEU A 71 -6.17 -4.52 -16.57
C LEU A 71 -5.24 -3.57 -17.35
N ASP A 72 -5.75 -2.93 -18.41
CA ASP A 72 -4.99 -1.95 -19.19
C ASP A 72 -4.58 -0.75 -18.32
N GLU A 73 -5.50 -0.21 -17.52
CA GLU A 73 -5.21 0.90 -16.62
C GLU A 73 -4.21 0.51 -15.52
N VAL A 74 -4.30 -0.69 -14.97
CA VAL A 74 -3.31 -1.22 -14.01
C VAL A 74 -1.92 -1.34 -14.64
N ARG A 75 -1.85 -1.72 -15.92
CA ARG A 75 -0.60 -1.82 -16.68
C ARG A 75 0.02 -0.44 -16.92
N LEU A 76 -0.80 0.56 -17.21
CA LEU A 76 -0.36 1.95 -17.48
C LEU A 76 -0.08 2.75 -16.21
N ALA A 77 -0.63 2.34 -15.07
CA ALA A 77 -0.52 3.07 -13.81
C ALA A 77 0.95 3.28 -13.39
N PRO A 78 1.37 4.52 -13.11
CA PRO A 78 2.69 4.80 -12.56
C PRO A 78 2.99 3.97 -11.32
N ARG A 79 4.18 3.37 -11.28
CA ARG A 79 4.68 2.66 -10.09
C ARG A 79 5.25 3.69 -9.12
N LEU A 80 4.75 3.66 -7.90
CA LEU A 80 5.18 4.55 -6.83
C LEU A 80 6.19 3.83 -5.94
N SER A 81 7.32 4.48 -5.68
CA SER A 81 8.27 4.06 -4.65
C SER A 81 7.76 4.47 -3.26
N MET A 82 6.63 3.88 -2.85
CA MET A 82 6.03 4.09 -1.54
C MET A 82 6.31 2.89 -0.65
N HIS A 83 7.57 2.75 -0.25
CA HIS A 83 7.99 1.78 0.75
C HIS A 83 8.64 2.52 1.91
N VAL A 84 8.01 2.47 3.08
CA VAL A 84 8.65 2.88 4.33
C VAL A 84 9.12 1.59 5.01
N PRO A 85 10.43 1.30 5.01
CA PRO A 85 10.92 0.09 5.66
C PRO A 85 10.69 0.19 7.17
N MET A 86 10.54 -0.97 7.83
CA MET A 86 10.65 -1.00 9.29
C MET A 86 12.13 -0.98 9.67
N PRO A 87 12.52 -0.18 10.68
CA PRO A 87 13.89 -0.12 11.14
C PRO A 87 14.30 -1.46 11.79
N ASN A 88 15.56 -1.85 11.61
CA ASN A 88 16.10 -3.08 12.20
C ASN A 88 16.45 -2.90 13.69
N HIS A 89 16.71 -1.66 14.13
CA HIS A 89 17.02 -1.38 15.52
C HIS A 89 15.78 -1.59 16.41
N PRO A 90 15.83 -2.49 17.42
CA PRO A 90 14.65 -2.85 18.21
C PRO A 90 13.91 -1.68 18.85
N ARG A 91 14.65 -0.67 19.34
CA ARG A 91 14.02 0.52 19.94
C ARG A 91 13.25 1.37 18.91
N LEU A 92 13.79 1.49 17.69
CA LEU A 92 13.10 2.21 16.62
C LEU A 92 11.91 1.40 16.10
N ALA A 93 12.05 0.09 16.01
CA ALA A 93 10.96 -0.78 15.59
C ALA A 93 9.78 -0.70 16.56
N ASN A 94 10.05 -0.70 17.87
CA ASN A 94 9.01 -0.51 18.90
C ASN A 94 8.32 0.84 18.77
N LEU A 95 9.09 1.89 18.51
CA LEU A 95 8.59 3.23 18.31
C LEU A 95 7.65 3.32 17.09
N CYS A 96 8.10 2.79 15.95
CA CYS A 96 7.28 2.71 14.75
C CYS A 96 6.02 1.87 14.98
N ASN A 97 6.11 0.74 15.68
CA ASN A 97 4.96 -0.10 16.02
C ASN A 97 3.95 0.63 16.91
N ALA A 98 4.40 1.44 17.87
CA ALA A 98 3.52 2.26 18.71
C ALA A 98 2.77 3.30 17.87
N MET A 99 3.47 4.00 16.97
CA MET A 99 2.85 4.95 16.03
C MET A 99 1.87 4.28 15.07
N ILE A 100 2.16 3.07 14.60
CA ILE A 100 1.25 2.28 13.75
C ILE A 100 0.01 1.83 14.54
N ALA A 101 0.16 1.53 15.84
CA ALA A 101 -0.93 1.10 16.69
C ALA A 101 -1.88 2.25 17.08
N ASP A 102 -1.35 3.47 17.26
CA ASP A 102 -2.11 4.68 17.51
C ASP A 102 -1.65 5.84 16.62
N PRO A 103 -2.09 5.88 15.34
CA PRO A 103 -1.69 6.93 14.40
C PRO A 103 -2.16 8.34 14.78
N ALA A 104 -3.13 8.45 15.71
CA ALA A 104 -3.65 9.72 16.20
C ALA A 104 -2.84 10.27 17.38
N SER A 105 -1.84 9.52 17.87
CA SER A 105 -0.98 9.93 18.97
C SER A 105 -0.19 11.19 18.64
N GLU A 106 -0.28 12.20 19.49
CA GLU A 106 0.52 13.44 19.39
C GLU A 106 1.92 13.24 19.99
N VAL A 107 2.70 12.33 19.42
CA VAL A 107 4.11 12.11 19.80
C VAL A 107 5.03 13.06 19.06
N THR A 108 5.97 13.68 19.78
CA THR A 108 6.98 14.58 19.21
C THR A 108 8.33 13.87 19.10
N LEU A 109 9.20 14.31 18.19
CA LEU A 109 10.54 13.74 18.08
C LEU A 109 11.30 13.82 19.42
N GLU A 110 11.08 14.88 20.19
CA GLU A 110 11.65 15.09 21.52
C GLU A 110 11.13 14.08 22.54
N SER A 111 9.83 13.76 22.55
CA SER A 111 9.27 12.77 23.48
C SER A 111 9.81 11.37 23.17
N LEU A 112 9.87 11.02 21.89
CA LEU A 112 10.40 9.73 21.43
C LEU A 112 11.91 9.60 21.72
N ALA A 113 12.66 10.71 21.60
CA ALA A 113 14.06 10.74 21.94
C ALA A 113 14.30 10.55 23.44
N ALA A 114 13.46 11.16 24.28
CA ALA A 114 13.50 10.97 25.73
C ALA A 114 13.25 9.51 26.13
N GLU A 115 12.27 8.83 25.52
CA GLU A 115 12.00 7.40 25.74
C GLU A 115 13.19 6.51 25.37
N CYS A 116 13.96 6.91 24.35
CA CYS A 116 15.15 6.19 23.90
C CYS A 116 16.44 6.56 24.68
N ALA A 117 16.36 7.48 25.64
CA ALA A 117 17.50 8.12 26.31
C ALA A 117 18.50 8.76 25.31
N MET A 118 17.97 9.41 24.28
CA MET A 118 18.70 10.06 23.19
C MET A 118 18.35 11.54 23.07
N SER A 119 19.20 12.32 22.41
CA SER A 119 18.79 13.64 21.89
C SER A 119 17.96 13.49 20.62
N GLY A 120 17.05 14.42 20.34
CA GLY A 120 16.27 14.43 19.08
C GLY A 120 17.16 14.36 17.83
N ARG A 121 18.31 15.04 17.85
CA ARG A 121 19.32 14.97 16.77
C ARG A 121 19.91 13.58 16.60
N THR A 122 20.17 12.87 17.70
CA THR A 122 20.68 11.50 17.66
C THR A 122 19.62 10.54 17.11
N LEU A 123 18.37 10.70 17.55
CA LEU A 123 17.25 9.87 17.09
C LEU A 123 16.96 10.07 15.60
N ALA A 124 16.87 11.32 15.14
CA ALA A 124 16.65 11.64 13.72
C ALA A 124 17.75 11.05 12.83
N ARG A 125 19.02 11.19 13.24
CA ARG A 125 20.14 10.60 12.49
C ARG A 125 20.09 9.07 12.46
N LEU A 126 19.58 8.44 13.51
CA LEU A 126 19.42 6.98 13.55
C LEU A 126 18.30 6.55 12.60
N PHE A 127 17.16 7.25 12.59
CA PHE A 127 16.09 7.03 11.61
C PHE A 127 16.58 7.21 10.18
N GLN A 128 17.31 8.29 9.89
CA GLN A 128 17.87 8.54 8.57
C GLN A 128 18.85 7.44 8.15
N LYS A 129 19.68 6.95 9.09
CA LYS A 129 20.62 5.87 8.82
C LYS A 129 19.92 4.54 8.51
N GLU A 130 18.84 4.23 9.21
CA GLU A 130 18.15 2.94 9.07
C GLU A 130 17.11 2.93 7.94
N LEU A 131 16.42 4.05 7.72
CA LEU A 131 15.31 4.14 6.77
C LEU A 131 15.70 4.84 5.46
N GLY A 132 16.82 5.57 5.44
CA GLY A 132 17.23 6.36 4.27
C GLY A 132 16.31 7.56 3.97
N MET A 133 15.46 7.93 4.92
CA MET A 133 14.46 8.99 4.80
C MET A 133 14.85 10.21 5.66
N SER A 134 14.58 11.42 5.17
CA SER A 134 14.87 12.70 5.85
C SER A 134 13.61 13.46 6.23
#